data_AF-A0A818BTF4-F1
#
_entry.id   AF-A0A818BTF4-F1
#
_cell.length_a   1.000
_cell.length_b   1.000
_cell.length_c   1.000
_cell.angle_alpha   90.00
_cell.angle_beta   90.00
_cell.angle_gamma   90.00
#
_symmetry.space_group_name_H-M   'P 1'
#
loop_
_entity.id
_entity.type
_entity.pdbx_description
1 polymer ?
#
loop_
_entity_poly.entity_id
_entity_poly.type
_entity_poly.pdbx_seq_one_letter_code
_entity_poly.pdbx_strand_id
1 'polypeptide(L)'
;MMIVCVWSVFLLTTAAAFGSRQDILRQPTEINNNNETLTNLALMRRRFASLALSCIHREYPNKLAHVLATDSDVKPPRQLTPTFYGCFDWHSAVHGHWLLARLARIDVNLAAECRQALGKSFTKENILNEVAYINNNQRLSFERPYGLAWFLKLATELDEWALVETENVEEIQQWRDNIRPLEMLIVARLSSWLPKLSYPVRSGEHSQTAFALGFALDYAYQMRNTVFVQLIEQRSLAFFYTDKTYPFNYEPSGEDFLSAGLAEADLMRRVMKKKPQDFIRWFNEFLSTETLPNNLEPPYIADPTDPKLIHLAGLCISRAWMLEAIADALSFDIQESNRRDQLYELSKRNAQTGLTAIDENNYEGGHWLGTFAVYLITHRQALTNDGADQDYRVTLVLCLLLAGFF
;
A
#
# COMPACT_ATOMS: atom_id res chain seq x y z
N MET A 1 69.80 58.85 11.23
CA MET A 1 69.58 59.10 9.79
C MET A 1 68.28 58.41 9.40
N MET A 2 67.27 59.07 8.81
CA MET A 2 67.21 59.86 7.56
C MET A 2 67.03 59.01 6.30
N ILE A 3 66.03 59.42 5.51
CA ILE A 3 65.74 59.13 4.10
C ILE A 3 65.17 57.72 3.82
N VAL A 4 64.01 57.47 3.17
CA VAL A 4 63.07 58.20 2.26
C VAL A 4 63.19 57.80 0.77
N CYS A 5 62.23 56.95 0.31
CA CYS A 5 61.54 57.03 -1.00
C CYS A 5 62.28 56.52 -2.29
N VAL A 6 61.63 55.82 -3.26
CA VAL A 6 60.84 56.28 -4.47
C VAL A 6 61.68 56.29 -5.76
N TRP A 7 61.27 55.95 -7.01
CA TRP A 7 60.04 55.39 -7.66
C TRP A 7 60.32 55.01 -9.15
N SER A 8 59.29 54.52 -9.88
CA SER A 8 59.12 54.54 -11.37
C SER A 8 60.04 53.59 -12.18
N VAL A 9 59.78 53.20 -13.45
CA VAL A 9 59.31 53.86 -14.72
C VAL A 9 58.78 52.74 -15.69
N PHE A 10 57.75 52.79 -16.57
CA PHE A 10 56.69 53.73 -17.00
C PHE A 10 55.57 53.01 -17.86
N LEU A 11 54.60 53.80 -18.38
CA LEU A 11 53.61 53.60 -19.49
C LEU A 11 52.34 52.75 -19.20
N LEU A 12 51.08 53.19 -19.39
CA LEU A 12 50.35 53.86 -20.51
C LEU A 12 50.14 52.92 -21.73
N THR A 13 48.94 52.72 -22.32
CA THR A 13 47.70 53.54 -22.38
C THR A 13 46.35 52.76 -22.46
N THR A 14 45.34 53.22 -21.70
CA THR A 14 43.90 53.43 -22.03
C THR A 14 42.97 52.42 -22.75
N ALA A 15 41.75 52.38 -22.20
CA ALA A 15 40.42 52.30 -22.86
C ALA A 15 39.77 50.92 -23.15
N ALA A 16 38.44 50.93 -23.23
CA ALA A 16 37.57 49.75 -23.12
C ALA A 16 36.52 49.67 -24.25
N ALA A 17 35.97 48.47 -24.45
CA ALA A 17 34.76 48.23 -25.24
C ALA A 17 33.92 47.12 -24.59
N PHE A 18 32.62 47.35 -24.41
CA PHE A 18 31.65 46.30 -24.06
C PHE A 18 31.35 45.48 -25.32
N GLY A 19 31.32 44.14 -25.20
CA GLY A 19 30.95 43.21 -26.26
C GLY A 19 30.13 42.05 -25.69
N SER A 20 28.98 41.76 -26.29
CA SER A 20 27.95 40.89 -25.70
C SER A 20 28.07 39.41 -26.06
N ARG A 21 27.27 38.59 -25.37
CA ARG A 21 27.03 37.13 -25.51
C ARG A 21 28.06 36.19 -24.90
N GLN A 22 27.69 35.60 -23.75
CA GLN A 22 27.53 34.14 -23.68
C GLN A 22 26.53 33.69 -22.59
N ASP A 23 25.27 34.16 -22.68
CA ASP A 23 24.16 33.49 -22.01
C ASP A 23 23.86 32.16 -22.72
N ILE A 24 24.49 31.07 -22.25
CA ILE A 24 24.22 29.72 -22.73
C ILE A 24 23.94 28.78 -21.54
N LEU A 25 22.66 28.73 -21.19
CA LEU A 25 21.90 27.54 -20.79
C LEU A 25 22.54 26.58 -19.76
N ARG A 26 22.08 26.67 -18.50
CA ARG A 26 22.03 25.48 -17.61
C ARG A 26 20.93 25.52 -16.54
N GLN A 27 19.67 25.57 -16.97
CA GLN A 27 18.54 24.99 -16.22
C GLN A 27 17.30 24.71 -17.11
N PRO A 28 17.23 23.52 -17.75
CA PRO A 28 15.96 22.99 -18.28
C PRO A 28 15.59 21.61 -17.71
N THR A 29 16.52 20.91 -17.05
CA THR A 29 16.39 19.50 -16.69
C THR A 29 15.39 19.24 -15.56
N GLU A 30 15.50 19.95 -14.44
CA GLU A 30 14.65 19.70 -13.25
C GLU A 30 13.16 19.99 -13.53
N ILE A 31 12.87 21.05 -14.30
CA ILE A 31 11.50 21.45 -14.64
C ILE A 31 10.85 20.45 -15.62
N ASN A 32 11.61 19.96 -16.62
CA ASN A 32 11.10 18.94 -17.54
C ASN A 32 10.86 17.61 -16.81
N ASN A 33 11.83 17.13 -16.04
CA ASN A 33 11.74 15.86 -15.30
C ASN A 33 10.53 15.85 -14.35
N ASN A 34 10.24 16.96 -13.65
CA ASN A 34 9.09 17.06 -12.75
C ASN A 34 7.75 16.99 -13.50
N ASN A 35 7.63 17.66 -14.65
CA ASN A 35 6.41 17.62 -15.48
C ASN A 35 6.17 16.23 -16.08
N GLU A 36 7.23 15.56 -16.55
CA GLU A 36 7.19 14.19 -17.05
C GLU A 36 6.79 13.19 -15.95
N THR A 37 7.39 13.32 -14.76
CA THR A 37 7.07 12.51 -13.57
C THR A 37 5.59 12.65 -13.17
N LEU A 38 5.07 13.88 -13.11
CA LEU A 38 3.66 14.13 -12.80
C LEU A 38 2.72 13.57 -13.88
N THR A 39 3.10 13.67 -15.15
CA THR A 39 2.34 13.12 -16.28
C THR A 39 2.26 11.59 -16.19
N ASN A 40 3.38 10.91 -15.96
CA ASN A 40 3.42 9.46 -15.89
C ASN A 40 2.70 8.91 -14.64
N LEU A 41 2.75 9.64 -13.51
CA LEU A 41 1.95 9.31 -12.33
C LEU A 41 0.44 9.45 -12.60
N ALA A 42 0.00 10.48 -13.32
CA ALA A 42 -1.41 10.62 -13.72
C ALA A 42 -1.85 9.50 -14.67
N LEU A 43 -1.00 9.10 -15.63
CA LEU A 43 -1.24 7.97 -16.53
C LEU A 43 -1.37 6.64 -15.76
N MET A 44 -0.47 6.36 -14.80
CA MET A 44 -0.57 5.18 -13.93
C MET A 44 -1.89 5.16 -13.14
N ARG A 45 -2.28 6.28 -12.53
CA ARG A 45 -3.56 6.39 -11.79
C ARG A 45 -4.77 6.13 -12.70
N ARG A 46 -4.81 6.75 -13.89
CA ARG A 46 -5.86 6.55 -14.91
C ARG A 46 -5.95 5.08 -15.36
N ARG A 47 -4.80 4.41 -15.54
CA ARG A 47 -4.70 2.99 -15.90
C ARG A 47 -5.28 2.10 -14.80
N PHE A 48 -4.83 2.26 -13.56
CA PHE A 48 -5.30 1.45 -12.44
C PHE A 48 -6.78 1.74 -12.06
N ALA A 49 -7.26 2.97 -12.24
CA ALA A 49 -8.68 3.30 -12.15
C ALA A 49 -9.51 2.52 -13.20
N SER A 50 -9.07 2.51 -14.46
CA SER A 50 -9.76 1.75 -15.53
C SER A 50 -9.83 0.25 -15.25
N LEU A 51 -8.79 -0.36 -14.66
CA LEU A 51 -8.83 -1.76 -14.22
C LEU A 51 -9.98 -2.00 -13.23
N ALA A 52 -10.05 -1.23 -12.14
CA ALA A 52 -11.11 -1.39 -11.14
C ALA A 52 -12.51 -1.06 -11.70
N LEU A 53 -12.65 0.01 -12.49
CA LEU A 53 -13.91 0.37 -13.16
C LEU A 53 -14.43 -0.72 -14.09
N SER A 54 -13.55 -1.47 -14.77
CA SER A 54 -13.93 -2.63 -15.60
C SER A 54 -14.42 -3.85 -14.80
N CYS A 55 -14.15 -3.86 -13.50
CA CYS A 55 -14.16 -5.05 -12.66
C CYS A 55 -15.26 -5.01 -11.58
N ILE A 56 -15.42 -3.92 -10.84
CA ILE A 56 -16.24 -3.89 -9.61
C ILE A 56 -17.75 -4.14 -9.79
N HIS A 57 -18.27 -4.08 -11.03
CA HIS A 57 -19.65 -4.44 -11.39
C HIS A 57 -19.74 -5.59 -12.41
N ARG A 58 -18.62 -6.23 -12.74
CA ARG A 58 -18.55 -7.38 -13.66
C ARG A 58 -18.80 -8.67 -12.87
N GLU A 59 -19.99 -9.26 -13.01
CA GLU A 59 -20.41 -10.43 -12.21
C GLU A 59 -19.73 -11.76 -12.58
N TYR A 60 -19.15 -11.90 -13.78
CA TYR A 60 -18.54 -13.17 -14.23
C TYR A 60 -17.22 -12.98 -15.01
N PRO A 61 -16.24 -13.88 -14.88
CA PRO A 61 -16.21 -15.05 -13.98
C PRO A 61 -16.03 -14.65 -12.52
N ASN A 62 -16.64 -15.41 -11.60
CA ASN A 62 -16.60 -15.17 -10.16
C ASN A 62 -16.53 -16.51 -9.39
N LYS A 63 -15.78 -16.50 -8.28
CA LYS A 63 -15.35 -17.63 -7.45
C LYS A 63 -16.02 -17.52 -6.08
N LEU A 64 -17.18 -18.18 -5.94
CA LEU A 64 -17.92 -18.23 -4.69
C LEU A 64 -17.28 -19.23 -3.72
N ALA A 65 -16.69 -18.73 -2.62
CA ALA A 65 -16.08 -19.54 -1.57
C ALA A 65 -16.87 -19.44 -0.26
N HIS A 66 -17.87 -20.31 -0.07
CA HIS A 66 -18.66 -20.35 1.16
C HIS A 66 -19.10 -21.77 1.55
N VAL A 67 -19.65 -21.91 2.76
CA VAL A 67 -20.40 -23.11 3.16
C VAL A 67 -21.85 -22.94 2.69
N LEU A 68 -22.39 -24.00 2.05
CA LEU A 68 -23.81 -24.15 1.75
C LEU A 68 -24.49 -24.84 2.95
N ALA A 69 -25.48 -24.19 3.55
CA ALA A 69 -26.30 -24.79 4.60
C ALA A 69 -27.52 -25.52 4.02
N THR A 70 -28.02 -24.98 2.90
CA THR A 70 -29.26 -25.37 2.22
C THR A 70 -29.14 -25.06 0.73
N ASP A 71 -30.04 -25.62 -0.09
CA ASP A 71 -30.19 -25.25 -1.50
C ASP A 71 -30.40 -23.73 -1.69
N SER A 72 -30.98 -23.04 -0.70
CA SER A 72 -31.24 -21.60 -0.73
C SER A 72 -29.98 -20.72 -0.63
N ASP A 73 -28.82 -21.32 -0.35
CA ASP A 73 -27.52 -20.65 -0.39
C ASP A 73 -26.88 -20.65 -1.79
N VAL A 74 -27.37 -21.50 -2.72
CA VAL A 74 -26.91 -21.55 -4.11
C VAL A 74 -27.57 -20.42 -4.91
N LYS A 75 -26.88 -19.29 -5.04
CA LYS A 75 -27.37 -18.07 -5.71
C LYS A 75 -26.27 -17.39 -6.54
N PRO A 76 -26.62 -16.58 -7.55
CA PRO A 76 -25.65 -15.76 -8.28
C PRO A 76 -25.00 -14.72 -7.36
N PRO A 77 -23.74 -14.28 -7.62
CA PRO A 77 -23.01 -13.36 -6.75
C PRO A 77 -23.79 -12.10 -6.36
N ARG A 78 -24.51 -11.49 -7.31
CA ARG A 78 -25.33 -10.28 -7.09
C ARG A 78 -26.50 -10.45 -6.11
N GLN A 79 -26.85 -11.69 -5.72
CA GLN A 79 -27.86 -12.00 -4.69
C GLN A 79 -27.24 -12.46 -3.37
N LEU A 80 -25.92 -12.70 -3.34
CA LEU A 80 -25.19 -13.08 -2.14
C LEU A 80 -24.53 -11.86 -1.50
N THR A 81 -23.79 -11.09 -2.30
CA THR A 81 -22.95 -9.98 -1.84
C THR A 81 -23.13 -8.77 -2.76
N PRO A 82 -24.27 -8.05 -2.70
CA PRO A 82 -24.66 -7.06 -3.71
C PRO A 82 -23.85 -5.74 -3.70
N THR A 83 -23.00 -5.47 -2.71
CA THR A 83 -21.99 -4.40 -2.80
C THR A 83 -20.71 -4.91 -3.48
N PHE A 84 -20.32 -6.15 -3.19
CA PHE A 84 -19.04 -6.74 -3.58
C PHE A 84 -19.20 -8.00 -4.44
N TYR A 85 -20.10 -7.96 -5.43
CA TYR A 85 -20.39 -9.09 -6.33
C TYR A 85 -19.52 -9.11 -7.60
N GLY A 86 -18.91 -7.97 -7.95
CA GLY A 86 -18.04 -7.86 -9.12
C GLY A 86 -16.69 -8.51 -8.90
N CYS A 87 -15.80 -8.40 -9.90
CA CYS A 87 -14.48 -9.01 -9.90
C CYS A 87 -14.51 -10.54 -9.67
N PHE A 88 -13.31 -11.13 -9.55
CA PHE A 88 -13.17 -12.58 -9.45
C PHE A 88 -13.68 -13.15 -8.12
N ASP A 89 -13.55 -12.44 -7.00
CA ASP A 89 -14.17 -12.80 -5.72
C ASP A 89 -14.42 -11.56 -4.83
N TRP A 90 -15.01 -11.78 -3.66
CA TRP A 90 -15.52 -10.72 -2.77
C TRP A 90 -14.42 -9.75 -2.34
N HIS A 91 -13.27 -10.24 -1.86
CA HIS A 91 -12.19 -9.34 -1.46
C HIS A 91 -11.54 -8.65 -2.65
N SER A 92 -11.55 -9.27 -3.85
CA SER A 92 -11.15 -8.59 -5.08
C SER A 92 -12.08 -7.43 -5.47
N ALA A 93 -13.39 -7.56 -5.24
CA ALA A 93 -14.28 -6.41 -5.33
C ALA A 93 -13.93 -5.34 -4.28
N VAL A 94 -13.67 -5.72 -3.03
CA VAL A 94 -13.26 -4.78 -1.96
C VAL A 94 -11.94 -4.06 -2.31
N HIS A 95 -10.97 -4.75 -2.91
CA HIS A 95 -9.73 -4.17 -3.44
C HIS A 95 -10.07 -3.03 -4.42
N GLY A 96 -10.84 -3.32 -5.48
CA GLY A 96 -11.22 -2.34 -6.50
C GLY A 96 -12.03 -1.16 -5.94
N HIS A 97 -12.88 -1.39 -4.93
CA HIS A 97 -13.60 -0.32 -4.24
C HIS A 97 -12.67 0.57 -3.40
N TRP A 98 -11.68 0.01 -2.70
CA TRP A 98 -10.67 0.82 -2.00
C TRP A 98 -9.81 1.61 -2.99
N LEU A 99 -9.40 1.00 -4.12
CA LEU A 99 -8.63 1.66 -5.17
C LEU A 99 -9.35 2.92 -5.67
N LEU A 100 -10.62 2.79 -6.05
CA LEU A 100 -11.41 3.90 -6.57
C LEU A 100 -11.68 4.97 -5.51
N ALA A 101 -11.89 4.60 -4.24
CA ALA A 101 -12.01 5.57 -3.15
C ALA A 101 -10.69 6.32 -2.89
N ARG A 102 -9.55 5.60 -2.92
CA ARG A 102 -8.21 6.18 -2.78
C ARG A 102 -7.91 7.18 -3.88
N LEU A 103 -8.16 6.81 -5.14
CA LEU A 103 -7.90 7.68 -6.29
C LEU A 103 -8.86 8.87 -6.33
N ALA A 104 -10.14 8.68 -6.04
CA ALA A 104 -11.10 9.78 -6.02
C ALA A 104 -10.76 10.87 -4.99
N ARG A 105 -10.19 10.48 -3.84
CA ARG A 105 -9.75 11.42 -2.80
C ARG A 105 -8.48 12.22 -3.15
N ILE A 106 -7.62 11.71 -4.03
CA ILE A 106 -6.28 12.29 -4.31
C ILE A 106 -6.09 12.75 -5.75
N ASP A 107 -7.06 12.51 -6.64
CA ASP A 107 -7.01 12.87 -8.05
C ASP A 107 -8.36 13.38 -8.55
N VAL A 108 -8.49 14.70 -8.62
CA VAL A 108 -9.71 15.41 -9.04
C VAL A 108 -10.18 14.99 -10.44
N ASN A 109 -9.27 14.55 -11.31
CA ASN A 109 -9.59 14.11 -12.68
C ASN A 109 -10.32 12.75 -12.71
N LEU A 110 -10.12 11.93 -11.69
CA LEU A 110 -10.71 10.59 -11.56
C LEU A 110 -11.91 10.58 -10.59
N ALA A 111 -12.03 11.59 -9.73
CA ALA A 111 -13.04 11.67 -8.68
C ALA A 111 -14.49 11.46 -9.16
N ALA A 112 -14.89 12.05 -10.29
CA ALA A 112 -16.26 11.97 -10.78
C ALA A 112 -16.66 10.55 -11.25
N GLU A 113 -15.83 9.90 -12.08
CA GLU A 113 -16.09 8.53 -12.56
C GLU A 113 -15.99 7.50 -11.43
N CYS A 114 -15.03 7.67 -10.52
CA CYS A 114 -14.86 6.81 -9.36
C CYS A 114 -16.08 6.91 -8.43
N ARG A 115 -16.54 8.13 -8.10
CA ARG A 115 -17.75 8.32 -7.28
C ARG A 115 -18.99 7.73 -7.94
N GLN A 116 -19.19 7.96 -9.24
CA GLN A 116 -20.33 7.39 -9.97
C GLN A 116 -20.36 5.86 -9.93
N ALA A 117 -19.19 5.20 -9.87
CA ALA A 117 -19.11 3.76 -9.71
C ALA A 117 -19.38 3.32 -8.25
N LEU A 118 -18.70 3.92 -7.26
CA LEU A 118 -18.85 3.60 -5.84
C LEU A 118 -20.29 3.78 -5.33
N GLY A 119 -20.99 4.83 -5.78
CA GLY A 119 -22.37 5.13 -5.40
C GLY A 119 -23.39 4.08 -5.82
N LYS A 120 -23.09 3.24 -6.82
CA LYS A 120 -23.94 2.08 -7.18
C LYS A 120 -23.84 0.95 -6.16
N SER A 121 -22.68 0.83 -5.50
CA SER A 121 -22.36 -0.27 -4.59
C SER A 121 -22.73 0.05 -3.14
N PHE A 122 -22.42 1.27 -2.66
CA PHE A 122 -22.57 1.69 -1.27
C PHE A 122 -23.98 2.18 -0.90
N THR A 123 -25.00 1.53 -1.45
CA THR A 123 -26.39 1.74 -1.02
C THR A 123 -26.62 1.08 0.35
N LYS A 124 -27.53 1.64 1.14
CA LYS A 124 -27.93 1.08 2.44
C LYS A 124 -28.49 -0.34 2.32
N GLU A 125 -29.24 -0.59 1.25
CA GLU A 125 -29.83 -1.91 0.95
C GLU A 125 -28.76 -2.95 0.65
N ASN A 126 -27.79 -2.63 -0.20
CA ASN A 126 -26.72 -3.55 -0.57
C ASN A 126 -25.89 -3.95 0.66
N ILE A 127 -25.48 -2.99 1.50
CA ILE A 127 -24.71 -3.31 2.72
C ILE A 127 -25.53 -4.11 3.73
N LEU A 128 -26.83 -3.85 3.90
CA LEU A 128 -27.65 -4.66 4.80
C LEU A 128 -27.79 -6.11 4.31
N ASN A 129 -27.77 -6.33 3.00
CA ASN A 129 -27.71 -7.67 2.40
C ASN A 129 -26.33 -8.33 2.58
N GLU A 130 -25.21 -7.60 2.42
CA GLU A 130 -23.86 -8.09 2.79
C GLU A 130 -23.81 -8.55 4.26
N VAL A 131 -24.34 -7.71 5.17
CA VAL A 131 -24.44 -8.03 6.60
C VAL A 131 -25.25 -9.31 6.83
N ALA A 132 -26.42 -9.44 6.19
CA ALA A 132 -27.26 -10.62 6.33
C ALA A 132 -26.58 -11.90 5.80
N TYR A 133 -25.91 -11.82 4.64
CA TYR A 133 -25.17 -12.93 4.04
C TYR A 133 -23.98 -13.37 4.91
N ILE A 134 -23.17 -12.40 5.36
CA ILE A 134 -21.96 -12.65 6.16
C ILE A 134 -22.33 -13.14 7.56
N ASN A 135 -23.36 -12.60 8.20
CA ASN A 135 -23.77 -12.95 9.57
C ASN A 135 -24.41 -14.35 9.73
N ASN A 136 -24.40 -15.19 8.69
CA ASN A 136 -24.74 -16.61 8.80
C ASN A 136 -23.71 -17.34 9.71
N ASN A 137 -24.20 -18.10 10.69
CA ASN A 137 -23.39 -18.89 11.63
C ASN A 137 -22.48 -19.95 10.96
N GLN A 138 -22.79 -20.40 9.75
CA GLN A 138 -21.90 -21.29 8.99
C GLN A 138 -20.79 -20.54 8.24
N ARG A 139 -20.87 -19.22 8.13
CA ARG A 139 -19.90 -18.35 7.44
C ARG A 139 -18.96 -17.60 8.39
N LEU A 140 -18.76 -18.10 9.61
CA LEU A 140 -17.85 -17.49 10.60
C LEU A 140 -16.39 -17.35 10.11
N SER A 141 -15.96 -18.21 9.18
CA SER A 141 -14.64 -18.19 8.55
C SER A 141 -14.53 -17.31 7.30
N PHE A 142 -15.66 -16.83 6.74
CA PHE A 142 -15.68 -16.07 5.50
C PHE A 142 -14.70 -14.89 5.52
N GLU A 143 -13.82 -14.86 4.52
CA GLU A 143 -12.81 -13.81 4.26
C GLU A 143 -11.82 -13.54 5.40
N ARG A 144 -11.69 -14.46 6.38
CA ARG A 144 -10.74 -14.32 7.49
C ARG A 144 -9.33 -14.77 7.10
N PRO A 145 -8.27 -14.00 7.45
CA PRO A 145 -8.29 -12.63 7.97
C PRO A 145 -8.24 -11.55 6.86
N TYR A 146 -7.81 -11.91 5.65
CA TYR A 146 -7.36 -10.97 4.61
C TYR A 146 -8.46 -10.09 4.01
N GLY A 147 -9.54 -10.66 3.48
CA GLY A 147 -10.64 -9.86 2.91
C GLY A 147 -11.31 -8.97 3.96
N LEU A 148 -11.42 -9.46 5.20
CA LEU A 148 -11.89 -8.65 6.32
C LEU A 148 -10.97 -7.45 6.60
N ALA A 149 -9.65 -7.63 6.53
CA ALA A 149 -8.68 -6.56 6.72
C ALA A 149 -8.68 -5.52 5.58
N TRP A 150 -8.87 -5.96 4.34
CA TRP A 150 -9.07 -5.04 3.21
C TRP A 150 -10.37 -4.25 3.31
N PHE A 151 -11.45 -4.84 3.81
CA PHE A 151 -12.68 -4.09 4.10
C PHE A 151 -12.44 -3.04 5.19
N LEU A 152 -11.67 -3.34 6.24
CA LEU A 152 -11.27 -2.32 7.23
C LEU A 152 -10.40 -1.21 6.61
N LYS A 153 -9.55 -1.51 5.61
CA LYS A 153 -8.82 -0.48 4.85
C LYS A 153 -9.74 0.39 3.99
N LEU A 154 -10.78 -0.19 3.37
CA LEU A 154 -11.86 0.55 2.69
C LEU A 154 -12.60 1.47 3.67
N ALA A 155 -12.99 0.97 4.85
CA ALA A 155 -13.63 1.80 5.87
C ALA A 155 -12.73 2.95 6.33
N THR A 156 -11.42 2.72 6.47
CA THR A 156 -10.42 3.75 6.80
C THR A 156 -10.31 4.82 5.72
N GLU A 157 -10.34 4.44 4.43
CA GLU A 157 -10.23 5.39 3.32
C GLU A 157 -11.47 6.29 3.18
N LEU A 158 -12.67 5.72 3.33
CA LEU A 158 -13.93 6.48 3.31
C LEU A 158 -14.05 7.45 4.50
N ASP A 159 -13.51 7.08 5.66
CA ASP A 159 -13.47 7.91 6.87
C ASP A 159 -12.51 9.09 6.71
N GLU A 160 -11.28 8.81 6.24
CA GLU A 160 -10.32 9.86 5.88
C GLU A 160 -10.77 10.73 4.69
N TRP A 161 -11.70 10.26 3.86
CA TRP A 161 -12.30 11.06 2.78
C TRP A 161 -13.39 12.00 3.32
N ALA A 162 -14.34 11.48 4.11
CA ALA A 162 -15.40 12.30 4.72
C ALA A 162 -14.85 13.44 5.61
N LEU A 163 -13.65 13.28 6.16
CA LEU A 163 -12.95 14.30 6.96
C LEU A 163 -12.29 15.44 6.15
N VAL A 164 -12.11 15.28 4.84
CA VAL A 164 -11.39 16.26 3.98
C VAL A 164 -12.15 16.71 2.73
N GLU A 165 -13.21 15.99 2.36
CA GLU A 165 -14.10 16.34 1.24
C GLU A 165 -14.87 17.64 1.54
N THR A 166 -14.94 18.53 0.55
CA THR A 166 -15.60 19.86 0.69
C THR A 166 -16.79 20.06 -0.25
N GLU A 167 -16.81 19.40 -1.41
CA GLU A 167 -17.86 19.58 -2.43
C GLU A 167 -18.96 18.52 -2.29
N ASN A 168 -18.58 17.29 -1.94
CA ASN A 168 -19.44 16.10 -2.00
C ASN A 168 -19.62 15.42 -0.63
N VAL A 169 -19.38 16.16 0.46
CA VAL A 169 -19.24 15.63 1.82
C VAL A 169 -20.45 14.83 2.29
N GLU A 170 -21.67 15.23 1.90
CA GLU A 170 -22.90 14.50 2.26
C GLU A 170 -22.97 13.10 1.61
N GLU A 171 -22.50 12.95 0.37
CA GLU A 171 -22.46 11.66 -0.33
C GLU A 171 -21.44 10.72 0.31
N ILE A 172 -20.22 11.21 0.57
CA ILE A 172 -19.13 10.41 1.15
C ILE A 172 -19.46 10.03 2.60
N GLN A 173 -20.03 10.94 3.39
CA GLN A 173 -20.52 10.65 4.73
C GLN A 173 -21.68 9.63 4.69
N GLN A 174 -22.61 9.74 3.75
CA GLN A 174 -23.70 8.77 3.61
C GLN A 174 -23.18 7.37 3.23
N TRP A 175 -22.15 7.25 2.39
CA TRP A 175 -21.49 5.96 2.14
C TRP A 175 -20.77 5.45 3.39
N ARG A 176 -20.04 6.32 4.09
CA ARG A 176 -19.32 6.01 5.33
C ARG A 176 -20.25 5.45 6.41
N ASP A 177 -21.45 6.00 6.54
CA ASP A 177 -22.47 5.50 7.47
C ASP A 177 -23.18 4.24 6.93
N ASN A 178 -23.38 4.12 5.61
CA ASN A 178 -23.97 2.92 5.01
C ASN A 178 -23.10 1.67 5.23
N ILE A 179 -21.76 1.77 5.14
CA ILE A 179 -20.84 0.64 5.35
C ILE A 179 -20.70 0.21 6.82
N ARG A 180 -21.09 1.07 7.76
CA ARG A 180 -20.83 0.94 9.21
C ARG A 180 -21.41 -0.33 9.87
N PRO A 181 -22.59 -0.85 9.50
CA PRO A 181 -23.09 -2.12 10.06
C PRO A 181 -22.21 -3.33 9.71
N LEU A 182 -21.63 -3.34 8.51
CA LEU A 182 -20.71 -4.40 8.05
C LEU A 182 -19.34 -4.28 8.73
N GLU A 183 -18.82 -3.06 8.83
CA GLU A 183 -17.62 -2.73 9.61
C GLU A 183 -17.72 -3.25 11.05
N MET A 184 -18.82 -2.96 11.76
CA MET A 184 -19.03 -3.40 13.14
C MET A 184 -19.11 -4.94 13.25
N LEU A 185 -19.75 -5.62 12.29
CA LEU A 185 -19.77 -7.08 12.22
C LEU A 185 -18.36 -7.66 12.01
N ILE A 186 -17.54 -7.01 11.18
CA ILE A 186 -16.16 -7.44 10.89
C ILE A 186 -15.23 -7.24 12.08
N VAL A 187 -15.30 -6.08 12.76
CA VAL A 187 -14.57 -5.84 14.02
C VAL A 187 -14.97 -6.85 15.08
N ALA A 188 -16.26 -7.15 15.24
CA ALA A 188 -16.73 -8.18 16.17
C ALA A 188 -16.22 -9.59 15.81
N ARG A 189 -16.17 -9.93 14.52
CA ARG A 189 -15.62 -11.21 14.02
C ARG A 189 -14.15 -11.38 14.32
N LEU A 190 -13.33 -10.38 14.01
CA LEU A 190 -11.89 -10.40 14.30
C LEU A 190 -11.64 -10.40 15.81
N SER A 191 -12.39 -9.60 16.58
CA SER A 191 -12.29 -9.57 18.05
C SER A 191 -12.68 -10.88 18.72
N SER A 192 -13.64 -11.63 18.17
CA SER A 192 -14.04 -12.95 18.65
C SER A 192 -13.10 -14.08 18.18
N TRP A 193 -12.35 -13.89 17.09
CA TRP A 193 -11.46 -14.88 16.51
C TRP A 193 -10.02 -14.80 17.04
N LEU A 194 -9.44 -13.61 17.11
CA LEU A 194 -8.01 -13.41 17.42
C LEU A 194 -7.57 -13.93 18.81
N PRO A 195 -8.39 -13.90 19.88
CA PRO A 195 -8.07 -14.55 21.15
C PRO A 195 -8.03 -16.08 21.08
N LYS A 196 -8.69 -16.70 20.08
CA LYS A 196 -8.78 -18.16 19.89
C LYS A 196 -7.69 -18.70 18.97
N LEU A 197 -6.98 -17.83 18.25
CA LEU A 197 -5.87 -18.19 17.38
C LEU A 197 -4.63 -18.47 18.24
N SER A 198 -4.24 -19.75 18.38
CA SER A 198 -3.10 -20.17 19.21
C SER A 198 -1.74 -19.82 18.60
N TYR A 199 -1.63 -19.84 17.27
CA TYR A 199 -0.40 -19.56 16.53
C TYR A 199 -0.71 -18.62 15.36
N PRO A 200 0.17 -17.67 15.01
CA PRO A 200 0.01 -16.86 13.81
C PRO A 200 0.21 -17.71 12.56
N VAL A 201 -0.53 -17.40 11.49
CA VAL A 201 -0.33 -18.01 10.17
C VAL A 201 0.66 -17.17 9.37
N ARG A 202 1.74 -17.82 8.90
CA ARG A 202 2.87 -17.21 8.16
C ARG A 202 2.97 -17.67 6.70
N SER A 203 1.83 -17.83 6.03
CA SER A 203 1.75 -18.01 4.58
C SER A 203 2.06 -16.70 3.83
N GLY A 204 2.54 -16.75 2.60
CA GLY A 204 2.52 -15.56 1.72
C GLY A 204 1.18 -15.34 0.99
N GLU A 205 0.14 -16.08 1.37
CA GLU A 205 -1.23 -15.98 0.85
C GLU A 205 -2.25 -15.47 1.90
N HIS A 206 -3.48 -15.25 1.42
CA HIS A 206 -4.74 -14.87 2.08
C HIS A 206 -4.96 -15.26 3.56
N SER A 207 -4.37 -16.35 4.07
CA SER A 207 -4.53 -16.75 5.47
C SER A 207 -3.55 -16.04 6.42
N GLN A 208 -2.60 -15.25 5.92
CA GLN A 208 -1.54 -14.63 6.71
C GLN A 208 -2.08 -13.71 7.82
N THR A 209 -1.56 -13.88 9.02
CA THR A 209 -1.98 -13.11 10.21
C THR A 209 -1.35 -11.72 10.26
N ALA A 210 -0.06 -11.54 9.97
CA ALA A 210 0.63 -10.28 10.26
C ALA A 210 0.13 -9.11 9.40
N PHE A 211 0.09 -9.26 8.09
CA PHE A 211 -0.44 -8.28 7.13
C PHE A 211 -1.86 -7.82 7.49
N ALA A 212 -2.75 -8.78 7.75
CA ALA A 212 -4.14 -8.49 8.07
C ALA A 212 -4.31 -7.76 9.42
N LEU A 213 -3.47 -8.07 10.41
CA LEU A 213 -3.41 -7.31 11.66
C LEU A 213 -2.83 -5.90 11.48
N GLY A 214 -1.88 -5.71 10.55
CA GLY A 214 -1.34 -4.38 10.22
C GLY A 214 -2.43 -3.42 9.71
N PHE A 215 -3.23 -3.88 8.76
CA PHE A 215 -4.37 -3.12 8.22
C PHE A 215 -5.48 -2.92 9.27
N ALA A 216 -5.79 -3.94 10.06
CA ALA A 216 -6.77 -3.82 11.14
C ALA A 216 -6.32 -2.85 12.26
N LEU A 217 -5.01 -2.74 12.50
CA LEU A 217 -4.42 -1.82 13.48
C LEU A 217 -4.42 -0.37 12.98
N ASP A 218 -4.09 -0.13 11.70
CA ASP A 218 -4.23 1.19 11.06
C ASP A 218 -5.68 1.69 11.17
N TYR A 219 -6.64 0.83 10.81
CA TYR A 219 -8.08 1.08 10.99
C TYR A 219 -8.44 1.39 12.45
N ALA A 220 -7.95 0.58 13.41
CA ALA A 220 -8.30 0.73 14.82
C ALA A 220 -7.79 2.04 15.41
N TYR A 221 -6.63 2.55 14.94
CA TYR A 221 -6.14 3.88 15.27
C TYR A 221 -7.02 4.99 14.68
N GLN A 222 -7.37 4.93 13.38
CA GLN A 222 -8.22 5.95 12.72
C GLN A 222 -9.57 6.08 13.44
N MET A 223 -10.26 4.96 13.67
CA MET A 223 -11.56 4.91 14.35
C MET A 223 -11.47 5.14 15.86
N ARG A 224 -10.28 5.39 16.41
CA ARG A 224 -9.99 5.58 17.84
C ARG A 224 -10.50 4.43 18.72
N ASN A 225 -10.58 3.22 18.16
CA ASN A 225 -11.10 2.02 18.81
C ASN A 225 -10.04 1.41 19.73
N THR A 226 -9.85 2.02 20.89
CA THR A 226 -8.80 1.68 21.86
C THR A 226 -8.84 0.22 22.31
N VAL A 227 -10.02 -0.39 22.42
CA VAL A 227 -10.18 -1.81 22.77
C VAL A 227 -9.65 -2.72 21.67
N PHE A 228 -9.95 -2.42 20.40
CA PHE A 228 -9.47 -3.21 19.27
C PHE A 228 -7.97 -2.97 19.01
N VAL A 229 -7.47 -1.74 19.19
CA VAL A 229 -6.02 -1.44 19.22
C VAL A 229 -5.31 -2.29 20.27
N GLN A 230 -5.79 -2.31 21.52
CA GLN A 230 -5.18 -3.09 22.61
C GLN A 230 -5.19 -4.59 22.32
N LEU A 231 -6.29 -5.12 21.78
CA LEU A 231 -6.37 -6.53 21.40
C LEU A 231 -5.35 -6.88 20.31
N ILE A 232 -5.19 -6.06 19.28
CA ILE A 232 -4.21 -6.31 18.22
C ILE A 232 -2.78 -6.14 18.75
N GLU A 233 -2.46 -5.04 19.45
CA GLU A 233 -1.14 -4.83 20.06
C GLU A 233 -0.72 -6.02 20.95
N GLN A 234 -1.62 -6.51 21.82
CA GLN A 234 -1.35 -7.64 22.71
C GLN A 234 -1.16 -8.97 21.96
N ARG A 235 -1.99 -9.27 20.96
CA ARG A 235 -1.90 -10.56 20.24
C ARG A 235 -0.69 -10.57 19.29
N SER A 236 -0.36 -9.46 18.65
CA SER A 236 0.88 -9.33 17.86
C SER A 236 2.13 -9.53 18.72
N LEU A 237 2.21 -8.88 19.89
CA LEU A 237 3.31 -9.12 20.82
C LEU A 237 3.37 -10.60 21.26
N ALA A 238 2.24 -11.22 21.58
CA ALA A 238 2.18 -12.63 21.98
C ALA A 238 2.48 -13.63 20.86
N PHE A 239 2.53 -13.18 19.59
CA PHE A 239 2.83 -14.02 18.42
C PHE A 239 4.24 -13.84 17.88
N PHE A 240 4.82 -12.64 18.02
CA PHE A 240 5.98 -12.21 17.23
C PHE A 240 7.10 -11.56 18.06
N TYR A 241 6.87 -11.17 19.33
CA TYR A 241 7.89 -10.48 20.14
C TYR A 241 9.12 -11.34 20.44
N THR A 242 8.96 -12.66 20.43
CA THR A 242 10.04 -13.63 20.70
C THR A 242 10.77 -14.12 19.46
N ASP A 243 10.34 -13.74 18.26
CA ASP A 243 10.86 -14.26 17.00
C ASP A 243 12.18 -13.60 16.62
N LYS A 244 13.14 -14.42 16.19
CA LYS A 244 14.55 -14.05 15.95
C LYS A 244 15.10 -14.84 14.77
N THR A 245 16.05 -14.27 14.04
CA THR A 245 16.72 -14.88 12.88
C THR A 245 15.71 -15.53 11.92
N TYR A 246 14.78 -14.72 11.39
CA TYR A 246 13.67 -15.20 10.58
C TYR A 246 14.15 -15.98 9.35
N PRO A 247 13.61 -17.18 9.06
CA PRO A 247 14.09 -18.05 7.99
C PRO A 247 13.58 -17.59 6.60
N PHE A 248 14.10 -16.46 6.12
CA PHE A 248 13.81 -15.93 4.78
C PHE A 248 14.12 -16.91 3.64
N ASN A 249 14.93 -17.95 3.89
CA ASN A 249 15.16 -19.04 2.95
C ASN A 249 13.92 -19.91 2.64
N TYR A 250 12.78 -19.69 3.32
CA TYR A 250 11.49 -20.33 3.02
C TYR A 250 10.52 -19.43 2.22
N GLU A 251 10.89 -18.18 1.89
CA GLU A 251 10.13 -17.35 0.96
C GLU A 251 10.99 -16.90 -0.24
N PRO A 252 10.41 -16.72 -1.44
CA PRO A 252 9.02 -16.96 -1.80
C PRO A 252 8.69 -18.46 -1.97
N SER A 253 7.47 -18.83 -1.58
CA SER A 253 6.74 -19.95 -2.19
C SER A 253 6.15 -19.52 -3.54
N GLY A 254 5.93 -20.47 -4.46
CA GLY A 254 5.59 -20.17 -5.87
C GLY A 254 4.27 -19.44 -6.12
N GLU A 255 3.41 -19.30 -5.10
CA GLU A 255 2.09 -18.65 -5.17
C GLU A 255 1.95 -17.53 -4.11
N ASP A 256 3.06 -17.06 -3.52
CA ASP A 256 3.04 -15.96 -2.55
C ASP A 256 2.74 -14.62 -3.23
N PHE A 257 1.91 -13.79 -2.59
CA PHE A 257 1.73 -12.35 -2.91
C PHE A 257 2.02 -11.42 -1.72
N LEU A 258 2.36 -11.98 -0.56
CA LEU A 258 2.78 -11.29 0.66
C LEU A 258 4.08 -11.92 1.16
N SER A 259 5.06 -11.12 1.55
CA SER A 259 6.18 -11.64 2.35
C SER A 259 5.67 -11.91 3.76
N ALA A 260 6.00 -13.07 4.34
CA ALA A 260 5.62 -13.39 5.70
C ALA A 260 6.54 -12.70 6.71
N GLY A 261 7.86 -12.69 6.44
CA GLY A 261 8.84 -12.04 7.31
C GLY A 261 8.75 -10.51 7.29
N LEU A 262 8.54 -9.90 6.12
CA LEU A 262 8.41 -8.44 6.02
C LEU A 262 7.05 -7.95 6.52
N ALA A 263 5.96 -8.71 6.35
CA ALA A 263 4.67 -8.35 6.94
C ALA A 263 4.68 -8.45 8.48
N GLU A 264 5.46 -9.39 9.04
CA GLU A 264 5.71 -9.46 10.48
C GLU A 264 6.45 -8.21 10.99
N ALA A 265 7.53 -7.80 10.33
CA ALA A 265 8.25 -6.57 10.67
C ALA A 265 7.42 -5.29 10.43
N ASP A 266 6.63 -5.22 9.35
CA ASP A 266 5.72 -4.11 9.02
C ASP A 266 4.54 -3.98 10.02
N LEU A 267 4.13 -5.08 10.64
CA LEU A 267 3.22 -5.07 11.79
C LEU A 267 3.95 -4.62 13.08
N MET A 268 5.12 -5.17 13.36
CA MET A 268 5.81 -4.93 14.64
C MET A 268 6.30 -3.49 14.79
N ARG A 269 6.69 -2.80 13.70
CA ARG A 269 6.96 -1.35 13.73
C ARG A 269 5.72 -0.53 14.14
N ARG A 270 4.50 -0.95 13.75
CA ARG A 270 3.25 -0.29 14.15
C ARG A 270 2.90 -0.51 15.61
N VAL A 271 3.12 -1.73 16.10
CA VAL A 271 2.85 -2.13 17.49
C VAL A 271 3.83 -1.43 18.44
N MET A 272 5.11 -1.35 18.05
CA MET A 272 6.16 -0.71 18.86
C MET A 272 6.31 0.81 18.60
N LYS A 273 5.49 1.44 17.75
CA LYS A 273 5.64 2.84 17.30
C LYS A 273 5.81 3.90 18.41
N LYS A 274 5.31 3.61 19.61
CA LYS A 274 5.43 4.47 20.81
C LYS A 274 6.88 4.55 21.34
N LYS A 275 7.76 3.63 20.92
CA LYS A 275 9.18 3.54 21.25
C LYS A 275 9.98 2.92 20.08
N PRO A 276 10.39 3.70 19.07
CA PRO A 276 11.12 3.18 17.90
C PRO A 276 12.37 2.36 18.26
N GLN A 277 13.06 2.70 19.36
CA GLN A 277 14.22 1.96 19.87
C GLN A 277 13.93 0.52 20.34
N ASP A 278 12.67 0.21 20.71
CA ASP A 278 12.28 -1.18 20.99
C ASP A 278 12.02 -1.95 19.68
N PHE A 279 11.52 -1.29 18.63
CA PHE A 279 11.43 -1.88 17.29
C PHE A 279 12.81 -2.17 16.69
N ILE A 280 13.74 -1.20 16.71
CA ILE A 280 15.09 -1.36 16.15
C ILE A 280 15.82 -2.54 16.82
N ARG A 281 15.72 -2.66 18.16
CA ARG A 281 16.29 -3.82 18.88
C ARG A 281 15.67 -5.14 18.45
N TRP A 282 14.34 -5.22 18.39
CA TRP A 282 13.64 -6.42 17.92
C TRP A 282 14.01 -6.77 16.47
N PHE A 283 14.03 -5.78 15.58
CA PHE A 283 14.34 -5.96 14.16
C PHE A 283 15.78 -6.42 13.92
N ASN A 284 16.73 -5.98 14.75
CA ASN A 284 18.13 -6.44 14.67
C ASN A 284 18.33 -7.86 15.22
N GLU A 285 17.44 -8.36 16.09
CA GLU A 285 17.39 -9.77 16.48
C GLU A 285 16.61 -10.63 15.47
N PHE A 286 15.57 -10.08 14.84
CA PHE A 286 14.75 -10.70 13.80
C PHE A 286 15.52 -10.88 12.48
N LEU A 287 16.20 -9.82 12.03
CA LEU A 287 17.04 -9.76 10.83
C LEU A 287 18.51 -9.57 11.24
N SER A 288 19.10 -10.66 11.75
CA SER A 288 20.44 -10.66 12.36
C SER A 288 21.61 -10.73 11.36
N THR A 289 21.37 -10.58 10.05
CA THR A 289 22.41 -10.59 9.00
C THR A 289 22.72 -9.17 8.52
N GLU A 290 23.99 -8.76 8.51
CA GLU A 290 24.39 -7.40 8.09
C GLU A 290 23.94 -7.06 6.66
N THR A 291 24.05 -8.03 5.75
CA THR A 291 23.47 -7.98 4.40
C THR A 291 22.03 -8.49 4.41
N LEU A 292 21.17 -7.90 3.58
CA LEU A 292 19.81 -8.41 3.35
C LEU A 292 19.83 -9.81 2.68
N PRO A 293 18.92 -10.74 3.03
CA PRO A 293 18.82 -12.04 2.38
C PRO A 293 18.46 -11.94 0.90
N ASN A 294 19.21 -12.62 0.03
CA ASN A 294 18.93 -12.70 -1.42
C ASN A 294 17.51 -13.21 -1.74
N ASN A 295 16.88 -13.95 -0.83
CA ASN A 295 15.47 -14.38 -0.91
C ASN A 295 14.45 -13.23 -1.01
N LEU A 296 14.84 -12.00 -0.62
CA LEU A 296 14.01 -10.80 -0.71
C LEU A 296 14.16 -10.05 -2.04
N GLU A 297 15.08 -10.48 -2.91
CA GLU A 297 15.15 -10.01 -4.30
C GLU A 297 13.85 -10.34 -5.07
N PRO A 298 13.55 -9.62 -6.16
CA PRO A 298 12.36 -9.89 -6.96
C PRO A 298 12.42 -11.30 -7.59
N PRO A 299 11.44 -12.18 -7.35
CA PRO A 299 11.39 -13.49 -8.00
C PRO A 299 11.19 -13.39 -9.51
N TYR A 300 11.62 -14.44 -10.21
CA TYR A 300 11.26 -14.64 -11.61
C TYR A 300 9.78 -15.05 -11.73
N ILE A 301 8.99 -14.24 -12.44
CA ILE A 301 7.58 -14.51 -12.75
C ILE A 301 7.56 -15.30 -14.06
N ALA A 302 7.32 -16.61 -13.97
CA ALA A 302 7.45 -17.51 -15.12
C ALA A 302 6.31 -17.38 -16.15
N ASP A 303 5.07 -17.13 -15.67
CA ASP A 303 3.89 -16.91 -16.50
C ASP A 303 3.00 -15.85 -15.83
N PRO A 304 2.83 -14.65 -16.42
CA PRO A 304 1.94 -13.61 -15.89
C PRO A 304 0.46 -13.79 -16.28
N THR A 305 0.12 -14.85 -17.03
CA THR A 305 -1.26 -15.22 -17.42
C THR A 305 -1.83 -16.33 -16.53
N ASP A 306 -1.01 -17.04 -15.76
CA ASP A 306 -1.49 -18.03 -14.78
C ASP A 306 -2.04 -17.32 -13.51
N PRO A 307 -3.26 -17.67 -13.05
CA PRO A 307 -3.92 -16.99 -11.94
C PRO A 307 -3.30 -17.20 -10.55
N LYS A 308 -2.28 -18.05 -10.41
CA LYS A 308 -1.49 -18.20 -9.19
C LYS A 308 -0.05 -17.76 -9.34
N LEU A 309 0.61 -17.97 -10.48
CA LEU A 309 1.99 -17.49 -10.67
C LEU A 309 2.07 -15.95 -10.76
N ILE A 310 1.00 -15.29 -11.22
CA ILE A 310 0.87 -13.83 -11.17
C ILE A 310 0.86 -13.26 -9.74
N HIS A 311 0.63 -14.08 -8.70
CA HIS A 311 0.78 -13.66 -7.30
C HIS A 311 2.17 -13.07 -7.01
N LEU A 312 3.22 -13.59 -7.65
CA LEU A 312 4.59 -13.13 -7.47
C LEU A 312 4.79 -11.66 -7.90
N ALA A 313 3.97 -11.11 -8.81
CA ALA A 313 3.93 -9.68 -9.07
C ALA A 313 3.41 -8.89 -7.86
N GLY A 314 2.33 -9.39 -7.23
CA GLY A 314 1.80 -8.83 -5.99
C GLY A 314 2.77 -8.94 -4.83
N LEU A 315 3.58 -10.00 -4.76
CA LEU A 315 4.67 -10.14 -3.80
C LEU A 315 5.72 -9.04 -3.99
N CYS A 316 6.15 -8.79 -5.23
CA CYS A 316 7.07 -7.70 -5.53
C CYS A 316 6.51 -6.35 -5.06
N ILE A 317 5.25 -6.02 -5.37
CA ILE A 317 4.64 -4.75 -4.94
C ILE A 317 4.49 -4.68 -3.41
N SER A 318 4.09 -5.79 -2.75
CA SER A 318 3.88 -5.81 -1.30
C SER A 318 5.19 -5.78 -0.50
N ARG A 319 6.23 -6.46 -0.98
CA ARG A 319 7.61 -6.33 -0.48
C ARG A 319 8.08 -4.88 -0.57
N ALA A 320 7.84 -4.20 -1.69
CA ALA A 320 8.32 -2.83 -1.90
C ALA A 320 7.82 -1.85 -0.82
N TRP A 321 6.51 -1.80 -0.54
CA TRP A 321 5.98 -0.89 0.48
C TRP A 321 6.38 -1.29 1.90
N MET A 322 6.55 -2.59 2.18
CA MET A 322 7.00 -3.06 3.49
C MET A 322 8.47 -2.68 3.73
N LEU A 323 9.34 -2.90 2.74
CA LEU A 323 10.76 -2.56 2.80
C LEU A 323 10.98 -1.05 3.02
N GLU A 324 10.26 -0.21 2.26
CA GLU A 324 10.27 1.25 2.43
C GLU A 324 9.85 1.64 3.85
N ALA A 325 8.69 1.16 4.31
CA ALA A 325 8.14 1.61 5.59
C ALA A 325 8.81 0.98 6.82
N ILE A 326 9.60 -0.09 6.65
CA ILE A 326 10.56 -0.60 7.62
C ILE A 326 11.81 0.29 7.65
N ALA A 327 12.35 0.69 6.48
CA ALA A 327 13.50 1.61 6.41
C ALA A 327 13.18 2.96 7.07
N ASP A 328 11.97 3.50 6.86
CA ASP A 328 11.47 4.71 7.54
C ASP A 328 11.50 4.62 9.08
N ALA A 329 11.48 3.41 9.63
CA ALA A 329 11.40 3.15 11.08
C ALA A 329 12.77 2.95 11.76
N LEU A 330 13.88 2.98 11.01
CA LEU A 330 15.24 2.81 11.52
C LEU A 330 15.93 4.17 11.75
N SER A 331 16.87 4.23 12.70
CA SER A 331 17.58 5.47 13.08
C SER A 331 18.55 5.99 12.03
N PHE A 332 18.98 7.25 12.20
CA PHE A 332 19.99 7.93 11.37
C PHE A 332 21.41 7.81 11.94
N ASP A 333 21.71 6.76 12.71
CA ASP A 333 23.09 6.40 13.02
C ASP A 333 23.75 5.69 11.81
N ILE A 334 25.08 5.59 11.82
CA ILE A 334 25.85 5.13 10.65
C ILE A 334 25.56 3.66 10.30
N GLN A 335 25.24 2.82 11.30
CA GLN A 335 24.97 1.40 11.05
C GLN A 335 23.58 1.21 10.45
N GLU A 336 22.57 1.85 11.05
CA GLU A 336 21.20 1.77 10.53
C GLU A 336 21.05 2.50 9.19
N SER A 337 21.79 3.60 8.93
CA SER A 337 21.78 4.27 7.62
C SER A 337 22.17 3.32 6.48
N ASN A 338 23.26 2.55 6.64
CA ASN A 338 23.69 1.55 5.64
C ASN A 338 22.65 0.44 5.42
N ARG A 339 21.81 0.16 6.42
CA ARG A 339 20.72 -0.84 6.35
C ARG A 339 19.46 -0.24 5.71
N ARG A 340 19.13 1.03 5.99
CA ARG A 340 18.06 1.79 5.32
C ARG A 340 18.29 1.88 3.82
N ASP A 341 19.50 2.25 3.39
CA ASP A 341 19.83 2.38 1.97
C ASP A 341 19.66 1.04 1.23
N GLN A 342 20.12 -0.08 1.82
CA GLN A 342 19.88 -1.42 1.27
C GLN A 342 18.38 -1.75 1.16
N LEU A 343 17.56 -1.39 2.16
CA LEU A 343 16.12 -1.63 2.15
C LEU A 343 15.40 -0.78 1.09
N TYR A 344 15.77 0.49 0.91
CA TYR A 344 15.20 1.34 -0.14
C TYR A 344 15.61 0.88 -1.55
N GLU A 345 16.86 0.47 -1.79
CA GLU A 345 17.29 -0.07 -3.09
C GLU A 345 16.70 -1.45 -3.40
N LEU A 346 16.40 -2.26 -2.38
CA LEU A 346 15.64 -3.50 -2.54
C LEU A 346 14.15 -3.23 -2.78
N SER A 347 13.58 -2.19 -2.14
CA SER A 347 12.21 -1.71 -2.39
C SER A 347 12.04 -1.24 -3.84
N LYS A 348 12.94 -0.40 -4.36
CA LYS A 348 12.93 0.07 -5.75
C LYS A 348 12.91 -1.08 -6.77
N ARG A 349 13.76 -2.09 -6.58
CA ARG A 349 13.84 -3.25 -7.48
C ARG A 349 12.58 -4.12 -7.43
N ASN A 350 12.03 -4.35 -6.23
CA ASN A 350 10.74 -5.02 -6.04
C ASN A 350 9.59 -4.21 -6.67
N ALA A 351 9.54 -2.89 -6.48
CA ALA A 351 8.54 -2.02 -7.09
C ALA A 351 8.60 -2.07 -8.62
N GLN A 352 9.79 -2.01 -9.23
CA GLN A 352 9.96 -2.07 -10.67
C GLN A 352 9.44 -3.39 -11.25
N THR A 353 9.88 -4.54 -10.73
CA THR A 353 9.43 -5.85 -11.22
C THR A 353 7.92 -6.04 -11.05
N GLY A 354 7.38 -5.64 -9.88
CA GLY A 354 5.96 -5.79 -9.58
C GLY A 354 5.05 -4.91 -10.45
N LEU A 355 5.42 -3.65 -10.68
CA LEU A 355 4.62 -2.71 -11.49
C LEU A 355 4.72 -3.01 -12.99
N THR A 356 5.89 -3.39 -13.50
CA THR A 356 6.07 -3.80 -14.91
C THR A 356 5.30 -5.08 -15.25
N ALA A 357 5.07 -5.97 -14.28
CA ALA A 357 4.29 -7.20 -14.48
C ALA A 357 2.76 -6.98 -14.58
N ILE A 358 2.25 -5.76 -14.38
CA ILE A 358 0.81 -5.47 -14.52
C ILE A 358 0.45 -5.24 -15.98
N ASP A 359 -0.14 -6.25 -16.61
CA ASP A 359 -0.87 -6.14 -17.88
C ASP A 359 -2.36 -5.85 -17.61
N GLU A 360 -2.99 -5.09 -18.52
CA GLU A 360 -4.43 -4.80 -18.51
C GLU A 360 -5.23 -5.78 -19.38
N ASN A 361 -4.56 -6.54 -20.24
CA ASN A 361 -5.16 -7.59 -21.06
C ASN A 361 -5.39 -8.89 -20.26
N ASN A 362 -4.61 -9.11 -19.19
CA ASN A 362 -4.67 -10.31 -18.35
C ASN A 362 -5.55 -10.05 -17.13
N TYR A 363 -6.76 -10.62 -17.11
CA TYR A 363 -7.73 -10.41 -16.05
C TYR A 363 -7.22 -10.93 -14.70
N GLU A 364 -6.41 -11.97 -14.73
CA GLU A 364 -5.81 -12.73 -13.64
C GLU A 364 -4.94 -11.86 -12.71
N GLY A 365 -4.21 -10.90 -13.27
CA GLY A 365 -3.56 -9.83 -12.51
C GLY A 365 -4.44 -8.57 -12.39
N GLY A 366 -5.12 -8.19 -13.47
CA GLY A 366 -5.84 -6.92 -13.58
C GLY A 366 -6.94 -6.69 -12.53
N HIS A 367 -7.60 -7.76 -12.04
CA HIS A 367 -8.68 -7.65 -11.06
C HIS A 367 -8.23 -7.25 -9.64
N TRP A 368 -6.92 -7.27 -9.33
CA TRP A 368 -6.42 -6.95 -7.99
C TRP A 368 -5.08 -6.20 -7.94
N LEU A 369 -4.12 -6.47 -8.85
CA LEU A 369 -2.76 -5.88 -8.77
C LEU A 369 -2.75 -4.35 -8.83
N GLY A 370 -3.69 -3.73 -9.55
CA GLY A 370 -3.85 -2.27 -9.56
C GLY A 370 -4.08 -1.67 -8.16
N THR A 371 -4.66 -2.45 -7.23
CA THR A 371 -4.88 -2.04 -5.84
C THR A 371 -3.58 -2.03 -5.05
N PHE A 372 -2.74 -3.05 -5.25
CA PHE A 372 -1.40 -3.11 -4.66
C PHE A 372 -0.53 -1.97 -5.22
N ALA A 373 -0.60 -1.71 -6.53
CA ALA A 373 0.09 -0.60 -7.17
C ALA A 373 -0.36 0.77 -6.61
N VAL A 374 -1.67 1.01 -6.49
CA VAL A 374 -2.23 2.25 -5.92
C VAL A 374 -1.92 2.38 -4.42
N TYR A 375 -1.77 1.29 -3.67
CA TYR A 375 -1.26 1.34 -2.30
C TYR A 375 0.19 1.86 -2.25
N LEU A 376 1.07 1.29 -3.09
CA LEU A 376 2.48 1.68 -3.19
C LEU A 376 2.67 3.12 -3.68
N ILE A 377 2.20 3.47 -4.88
CA ILE A 377 2.46 4.79 -5.52
C ILE A 377 1.75 5.97 -4.83
N THR A 378 0.93 5.70 -3.81
CA THR A 378 0.27 6.72 -2.98
C THR A 378 0.74 6.68 -1.52
N HIS A 379 1.84 5.95 -1.25
CA HIS A 379 2.54 5.82 0.03
C HIS A 379 1.63 5.50 1.22
N ARG A 380 0.68 4.57 1.02
CA ARG A 380 -0.37 4.26 2.01
C ARG A 380 0.12 3.42 3.22
N GLN A 381 1.36 2.95 3.15
CA GLN A 381 2.17 2.30 4.19
C GLN A 381 2.67 3.25 5.29
N ALA A 382 2.72 4.56 5.01
CA ALA A 382 3.34 5.54 5.89
C ALA A 382 2.49 5.83 7.14
N LEU A 383 3.13 5.85 8.31
CA LEU A 383 2.47 6.19 9.57
C LEU A 383 2.41 7.71 9.72
N THR A 384 1.25 8.29 9.41
CA THR A 384 0.99 9.73 9.57
C THR A 384 1.00 10.13 11.04
N ASN A 385 2.01 10.91 11.46
CA ASN A 385 1.99 11.71 12.68
C ASN A 385 2.98 12.87 12.63
N ASP A 386 4.13 12.69 11.98
CA ASP A 386 5.11 13.77 11.77
C ASP A 386 4.92 14.43 10.40
N GLY A 387 4.64 15.73 10.39
CA GLY A 387 4.38 16.53 9.19
C GLY A 387 5.64 16.95 8.42
N ALA A 388 6.67 16.10 8.40
CA ALA A 388 8.04 16.47 8.03
C ALA A 388 8.73 15.45 7.10
N ASP A 389 7.95 14.72 6.28
CA ASP A 389 8.53 14.01 5.12
C ASP A 389 7.52 13.85 3.98
N GLN A 390 7.41 14.86 3.12
CA GLN A 390 6.78 14.72 1.80
C GLN A 390 7.82 14.63 0.67
N ASP A 391 9.01 15.22 0.83
CA ASP A 391 10.00 15.33 -0.24
C ASP A 391 10.65 13.98 -0.61
N TYR A 392 10.96 13.09 0.35
CA TYR A 392 11.53 11.78 0.01
C TYR A 392 10.50 10.83 -0.62
N ARG A 393 9.19 11.02 -0.37
CA ARG A 393 8.14 10.18 -0.99
C ARG A 393 8.09 10.37 -2.50
N VAL A 394 8.35 11.59 -2.98
CA VAL A 394 8.48 11.86 -4.42
C VAL A 394 9.63 11.04 -5.02
N THR A 395 10.68 10.72 -4.25
CA THR A 395 11.90 10.04 -4.75
C THR A 395 11.66 8.61 -5.23
N LEU A 396 10.82 7.80 -4.57
CA LEU A 396 10.57 6.42 -5.03
C LEU A 396 9.85 6.42 -6.39
N VAL A 397 8.82 7.26 -6.53
CA VAL A 397 8.06 7.43 -7.78
C VAL A 397 8.94 8.06 -8.87
N LEU A 398 9.78 9.04 -8.53
CA LEU A 398 10.81 9.58 -9.44
C LEU A 398 11.76 8.50 -9.97
N CYS A 399 12.30 7.63 -9.11
CA CYS A 399 13.24 6.59 -9.54
C CYS A 399 12.61 5.59 -10.52
N LEU A 400 11.35 5.21 -10.31
CA LEU A 400 10.61 4.30 -11.21
C LEU A 400 10.28 4.95 -12.56
N LEU A 401 10.04 6.27 -12.57
CA LEU A 401 9.65 7.00 -13.78
C LEU A 401 10.86 7.47 -14.61
N LEU A 402 11.97 7.86 -13.97
CA LEU A 402 13.24 8.18 -14.62
C LEU A 402 13.92 6.97 -15.28
N ALA A 403 13.43 5.75 -15.03
CA ALA A 403 13.87 4.53 -15.70
C ALA A 403 13.30 4.35 -17.13
N GLY A 404 12.27 5.14 -17.52
CA GLY A 404 11.77 5.17 -18.90
C GLY A 404 10.91 3.97 -19.32
N PHE A 405 10.08 3.43 -18.41
CA PHE A 405 9.28 2.21 -18.61
C PHE A 405 7.75 2.42 -18.65
N PHE A 406 7.29 3.54 -19.22
CA PHE A 406 5.88 3.81 -19.54
C PHE A 406 5.75 4.53 -20.89
#